data_AF-A0A484ZE26-F1
#
_entry.id   AF-A0A484ZE26-F1
#
_cell.length_a   1.000
_cell.length_b   1.000
_cell.length_c   1.000
_cell.angle_alpha   90.00
_cell.angle_beta   90.00
_cell.angle_gamma   90.00
#
_symmetry.space_group_name_H-M   'P 1'
#
loop_
_entity.id
_entity.type
_entity.pdbx_description
1 polymer ?
#
loop_
_entity_poly.entity_id
_entity_poly.type
_entity_poly.pdbx_seq_one_letter_code
_entity_poly.pdbx_strand_id
1 'polypeptide(L)'
;MMSYSRSDIDYSRGGSGNVDSYALGIYGTYLWDNGYYVDGVLKSNYFRLNNNVKTVQGTRATGKDNLYGFGASIEAGRHIKFEQYFIEPYTTIIRL
;
A
#
# COMPACT_ATOMS: atom_id res chain seq x y z
N MET A 1 -10.74 -5.02 -2.35
CA MET A 1 -10.25 -3.65 -2.58
C MET A 1 -9.38 -3.63 -3.83
N MET A 2 -9.52 -2.60 -4.66
CA MET A 2 -8.71 -2.39 -5.85
C MET A 2 -8.22 -0.95 -5.83
N SER A 3 -6.95 -0.72 -6.18
CA SER A 3 -6.37 0.62 -6.22
C SER A 3 -5.48 0.77 -7.45
N TYR A 4 -5.48 1.96 -8.01
CA TYR A 4 -4.59 2.37 -9.09
C TYR A 4 -4.02 3.73 -8.72
N SER A 5 -2.71 3.87 -8.83
CA SER A 5 -2.04 5.14 -8.60
C SER A 5 -0.97 5.36 -9.67
N ARG A 6 -0.94 6.58 -10.21
CA ARG A 6 0.10 7.07 -11.11
C ARG A 6 0.80 8.22 -10.41
N SER A 7 2.12 8.16 -10.34
CA SER A 7 2.96 9.22 -9.80
C SER A 7 3.99 9.63 -10.84
N ASP A 8 3.94 10.90 -11.21
CA ASP A 8 4.92 11.53 -12.09
C ASP A 8 6.00 12.19 -11.21
N ILE A 9 7.26 11.79 -11.40
CA ILE A 9 8.41 12.30 -10.64
C ILE A 9 9.22 13.20 -11.58
N ASP A 10 9.20 14.50 -11.29
CA ASP A 10 10.05 15.48 -11.94
C ASP A 10 11.37 15.64 -11.16
N TYR A 11 12.47 15.16 -11.74
CA TYR A 11 13.80 15.40 -11.17
C TYR A 11 14.33 16.75 -11.64
N SER A 12 14.66 17.62 -10.68
CA SER A 12 15.23 18.97 -10.87
C SER A 12 16.57 19.01 -11.63
N ARG A 13 17.18 17.86 -11.95
CA ARG A 13 18.39 17.73 -12.80
C ARG A 13 18.12 17.23 -14.23
N GLY A 14 16.87 17.27 -14.71
CA GLY A 14 16.53 17.04 -16.12
C GLY A 14 16.16 15.59 -16.49
N GLY A 15 15.60 14.84 -15.55
CA GLY A 15 15.01 13.51 -15.77
C GLY A 15 13.53 13.51 -15.37
N SER A 16 12.69 12.84 -16.17
CA SER A 16 11.30 12.55 -15.80
C SER A 16 11.14 11.04 -15.66
N GLY A 17 10.45 10.61 -14.60
CA GLY A 17 10.18 9.20 -14.33
C GLY A 17 8.72 9.02 -13.95
N ASN A 18 8.08 7.99 -14.50
CA ASN A 18 6.67 7.71 -14.22
C ASN A 18 6.56 6.38 -13.49
N VAL A 19 5.80 6.37 -12.40
CA VAL A 19 5.48 5.16 -11.63
C VAL A 19 3.99 4.89 -11.74
N ASP A 20 3.64 3.84 -12.49
CA ASP A 20 2.29 3.29 -12.49
C ASP A 20 2.21 2.17 -11.45
N SER A 21 1.19 2.16 -10.61
CA SER A 21 1.00 1.12 -9.60
C SER A 21 -0.44 0.61 -9.60
N TYR A 22 -0.58 -0.70 -9.50
CA TYR A 22 -1.86 -1.40 -9.43
C TYR A 22 -1.84 -2.26 -8.18
N ALA A 23 -2.88 -2.18 -7.36
CA ALA A 23 -3.00 -3.00 -6.16
C ALA A 23 -4.34 -3.71 -6.11
N LEU A 24 -4.29 -4.98 -5.75
CA LEU A 24 -5.46 -5.81 -5.50
C LEU A 24 -5.35 -6.37 -4.09
N GLY A 25 -6.40 -6.24 -3.30
CA GLY A 25 -6.42 -6.78 -1.95
C GLY A 25 -7.76 -7.37 -1.56
N ILE A 26 -7.70 -8.31 -0.64
CA ILE A 26 -8.85 -8.90 0.03
C ILE A 26 -8.80 -8.52 1.50
N TYR A 27 -9.96 -8.35 2.12
CA TYR A 27 -10.06 -8.08 3.54
C TYR A 27 -11.21 -8.89 4.12
N GLY A 28 -11.09 -9.20 5.41
CA GLY A 28 -12.13 -9.84 6.18
C GLY A 28 -12.07 -9.34 7.61
N THR A 29 -13.24 -9.16 8.20
CA THR A 29 -13.38 -8.78 9.61
C THR A 29 -14.26 -9.81 10.29
N TYR A 30 -13.86 -10.22 11.48
CA TYR A 30 -14.62 -11.11 12.33
C TYR A 30 -14.89 -10.40 13.66
N LEU A 31 -16.17 -10.32 14.04
CA LEU A 31 -16.61 -9.70 15.28
C LEU A 31 -17.20 -10.76 16.19
N TRP A 32 -16.82 -10.75 17.46
CA TRP A 32 -17.41 -11.59 18.49
C TRP A 32 -18.44 -10.78 19.30
N ASP A 33 -19.48 -11.45 19.80
CA ASP A 33 -20.55 -10.82 20.59
C ASP A 33 -20.06 -10.16 21.89
N ASN A 34 -18.88 -10.55 22.37
CA ASN A 34 -18.23 -9.97 23.56
C ASN A 34 -17.47 -8.66 23.27
N GLY A 35 -17.60 -8.11 22.06
CA GLY A 35 -16.99 -6.85 21.63
C GLY A 35 -15.56 -6.98 21.10
N TYR A 36 -14.98 -8.17 21.04
CA TYR A 36 -13.69 -8.36 20.38
C TYR A 36 -13.88 -8.32 18.86
N TYR A 37 -12.86 -7.83 18.15
CA TYR A 37 -12.79 -7.92 16.71
C TYR A 37 -11.39 -8.27 16.24
N VAL A 38 -11.32 -8.92 15.09
CA VAL A 38 -10.08 -9.12 14.34
C VAL A 38 -10.38 -8.81 12.89
N ASP A 39 -9.52 -8.06 12.24
CA ASP A 39 -9.53 -7.92 10.80
C ASP A 39 -8.18 -8.30 10.20
N GLY A 40 -8.26 -8.75 8.96
CA GLY A 40 -7.12 -9.16 8.19
C GLY A 40 -7.23 -8.59 6.79
N VAL A 41 -6.10 -8.10 6.29
CA VAL A 41 -5.99 -7.58 4.93
C VAL A 41 -4.80 -8.22 4.24
N LEU A 42 -5.01 -8.71 3.04
CA LEU A 42 -3.95 -9.16 2.15
C LEU A 42 -3.96 -8.28 0.91
N LYS A 43 -2.80 -7.73 0.53
CA LYS A 43 -2.61 -6.83 -0.61
C LYS A 43 -1.50 -7.36 -1.50
N SER A 44 -1.76 -7.38 -2.79
CA SER A 44 -0.78 -7.58 -3.86
C SER A 44 -0.64 -6.27 -4.61
N ASN A 45 0.59 -5.85 -4.89
CA ASN A 45 0.91 -4.60 -5.54
C ASN A 45 1.85 -4.90 -6.71
N TYR A 46 1.55 -4.28 -7.85
CA TYR A 46 2.33 -4.34 -9.07
C TYR A 46 2.73 -2.91 -9.44
N PHE A 47 4.03 -2.63 -9.36
CA PHE A 47 4.61 -1.35 -9.70
C PHE A 47 5.36 -1.48 -11.02
N ARG A 48 5.02 -0.61 -11.98
CA ARG A 48 5.79 -0.40 -13.21
C ARG A 48 6.57 0.89 -13.07
N LEU A 49 7.87 0.77 -12.88
CA LEU A 49 8.80 1.86 -12.89
C LEU A 49 9.27 2.09 -14.33
N ASN A 50 9.01 3.28 -14.86
CA ASN A 50 9.57 3.71 -16.13
C ASN A 50 10.52 4.88 -15.88
N ASN A 51 11.82 4.57 -15.76
CA ASN A 51 12.85 5.55 -15.51
C ASN A 51 13.53 5.95 -16.81
N ASN A 52 13.44 7.24 -17.16
CA ASN A 52 14.11 7.81 -18.32
C ASN A 52 15.29 8.65 -17.84
N VAL A 53 16.47 8.04 -17.73
CA VAL A 53 17.67 8.72 -17.23
C VAL A 53 18.48 9.22 -18.42
N LYS A 54 18.71 10.54 -18.50
CA LYS A 54 19.69 11.12 -19.42
C LYS A 54 21.08 10.87 -18.87
N THR A 55 21.86 10.02 -19.53
CA THR A 55 23.27 9.85 -19.19
C THR A 55 24.04 11.09 -19.64
N VAL A 56 25.06 11.50 -18.87
CA VAL A 56 25.92 12.68 -19.10
C VAL A 56 26.58 12.69 -20.50
N GLN A 57 26.57 11.56 -21.21
CA GLN A 57 27.12 11.36 -22.55
C GLN A 57 26.11 11.53 -23.70
N GLY A 58 24.88 12.00 -23.43
CA GLY A 58 23.87 12.28 -24.47
C GLY A 58 23.02 11.08 -24.89
N THR A 59 23.27 9.90 -24.35
CA THR A 59 22.51 8.67 -24.60
C THR A 59 21.31 8.55 -23.64
N ARG A 60 20.13 8.17 -24.16
CA ARG A 60 18.93 7.90 -23.35
C ARG A 60 18.99 6.46 -22.83
N ALA A 61 19.13 6.28 -21.52
CA ALA A 61 18.96 4.99 -20.87
C ALA A 61 17.50 4.86 -20.41
N THR A 62 16.76 3.94 -21.02
CA THR A 62 15.39 3.61 -20.61
C THR A 62 15.44 2.36 -19.74
N GLY A 63 15.21 2.52 -18.44
CA GLY A 63 15.08 1.41 -17.49
C GLY A 63 13.60 1.11 -17.26
N LYS A 64 13.16 -0.09 -17.61
CA LYS A 64 11.80 -0.58 -17.32
C LYS A 64 11.91 -1.66 -16.26
N ASP A 65 11.60 -1.30 -15.03
CA ASP A 65 11.61 -2.24 -13.91
C ASP A 65 10.18 -2.53 -13.47
N ASN A 66 9.87 -3.82 -13.37
CA ASN A 66 8.60 -4.29 -12.86
C ASN A 66 8.83 -4.86 -11.45
N LEU A 67 8.22 -4.25 -10.44
CA LEU A 67 8.32 -4.68 -9.06
C LEU A 67 6.98 -5.22 -8.58
N TYR A 68 7.00 -6.43 -8.01
CA TYR A 68 5.85 -7.03 -7.34
C TYR A 68 6.08 -6.95 -5.83
N GLY A 69 5.08 -6.46 -5.10
CA GLY A 69 5.10 -6.37 -3.64
C GLY A 69 3.86 -7.01 -3.04
N PHE A 70 4.01 -7.80 -1.99
CA PHE A 70 2.88 -8.43 -1.29
C PHE A 70 2.92 -8.03 0.17
N GLY A 71 1.83 -7.41 0.63
CA GLY A 71 1.68 -7.02 2.02
C GLY A 71 0.52 -7.74 2.67
N ALA A 72 0.66 -8.04 3.95
CA ALA A 72 -0.42 -8.54 4.79
C ALA A 72 -0.47 -7.73 6.07
N SER A 73 -1.67 -7.45 6.56
CA SER A 73 -1.88 -6.88 7.88
C SER A 73 -2.95 -7.66 8.63
N ILE A 74 -2.76 -7.76 9.93
CA ILE A 74 -3.75 -8.29 10.86
C ILE A 74 -3.89 -7.25 11.96
N GLU A 75 -5.13 -6.90 12.27
CA GLU A 75 -5.48 -6.04 13.38
C GLU A 75 -6.41 -6.79 14.32
N ALA A 76 -6.19 -6.65 15.62
CA ALA A 76 -7.08 -7.18 16.64
C ALA A 76 -7.34 -6.11 17.69
N GLY A 77 -8.60 -5.98 18.10
CA GLY A 77 -9.00 -4.99 19.08
C GLY A 77 -10.22 -5.41 19.87
N ARG A 78 -10.64 -4.52 20.77
CA ARG A 78 -11.84 -4.72 21.58
C ARG A 78 -12.66 -3.45 21.63
N HIS A 79 -13.90 -3.52 21.16
CA HIS A 79 -14.89 -2.49 21.31
C HIS A 79 -15.46 -2.48 22.74
N ILE A 80 -15.18 -1.42 23.50
CA ILE A 80 -15.71 -1.22 24.85
C ILE A 80 -16.63 -0.01 24.83
N LYS A 81 -17.94 -0.25 24.86
CA LYS A 81 -18.96 0.79 24.84
C LYS A 81 -19.36 1.21 26.26
N PHE A 82 -19.33 2.50 26.51
CA PHE A 82 -19.95 3.22 27.64
C PHE A 82 -21.22 3.92 27.12
N GLU A 83 -22.08 4.42 28.01
CA GLU A 83 -23.42 4.93 27.63
C GLU A 83 -23.42 5.86 26.41
N GLN A 84 -22.52 6.85 26.39
CA GLN A 84 -22.40 7.83 25.28
C GLN A 84 -21.03 7.82 24.60
N TYR A 85 -20.09 7.00 25.08
CA TYR A 85 -18.71 6.99 24.61
C TYR A 85 -18.25 5.56 24.38
N PHE A 86 -17.22 5.35 23.58
CA PHE A 86 -16.62 4.04 23.44
C PHE A 86 -15.09 4.19 23.39
N ILE A 87 -14.40 3.13 23.76
CA ILE A 87 -12.95 3.03 23.66
C ILE A 87 -12.64 1.72 22.92
N GLU A 88 -11.76 1.80 21.93
CA GLU A 88 -11.30 0.64 21.15
C GLU A 88 -9.77 0.53 21.25
N PRO A 89 -9.23 -0.15 22.27
CA PRO A 89 -7.85 -0.60 22.20
C PRO A 89 -7.68 -1.57 21.03
N TYR A 90 -6.69 -1.31 20.18
CA TYR A 90 -6.34 -2.16 19.06
C TYR A 90 -4.83 -2.35 18.95
N THR A 91 -4.43 -3.42 18.27
CA THR A 91 -3.05 -3.69 17.90
C THR A 91 -3.02 -4.19 16.46
N THR A 92 -2.08 -3.67 15.68
CA THR A 92 -1.97 -3.99 14.26
C THR A 92 -0.56 -4.48 13.97
N ILE A 93 -0.47 -5.60 13.28
CA ILE A 93 0.77 -6.15 12.75
C ILE A 93 0.69 -6.03 11.23
N ILE A 94 1.69 -5.39 10.62
CA ILE A 94 1.79 -5.24 9.18
C ILE A 94 3.13 -5.81 8.69
N ARG A 95 3.07 -6.52 7.57
CA ARG A 95 4.22 -6.99 6.81
C ARG A 95 4.07 -6.56 5.36
N LEU A 96 5.17 -6.12 4.76
CA LEU A 96 5.29 -5.63 3.38
C LEU A 96 6.26 -6.50 2.59
#